data_AF-A0A6L3X368-F1
#
_entry.id   AF-A0A6L3X368-F1
#
_cell.length_a   1.000
_cell.length_b   1.000
_cell.length_c   1.000
_cell.angle_alpha   90.00
_cell.angle_beta   90.00
_cell.angle_gamma   90.00
#
_symmetry.space_group_name_H-M   'P 1'
#
loop_
_entity.id
_entity.type
_entity.pdbx_description
1 polymer ?
#
loop_
_entity_poly.entity_id
_entity_poly.type
_entity_poly.pdbx_seq_one_letter_code
_entity_poly.pdbx_strand_id
1 'polypeptide(L)'
;AVIPWGEFTESVSEPELLARPEGFDHLHLVGENFATLRRYTPALLEVLELRAAPAAQGVLAAVQTLREMNADNLRKVPADAPTAFIKPRWKPLVITPEGLDRKFYEICALSELKNALRSGDIWVKGSRQFRDFDDYLLAAEKFAALKREQALPLAINPNSDQYL
;
A
#
# COMPACT_ATOMS: atom_id res chain seq x y z
N ALA A 1 -47.38 20.42 23.93
CA ALA A 1 -46.72 21.74 23.84
C ALA A 1 -46.18 21.88 22.41
N VAL A 2 -46.39 23.01 21.76
CA VAL A 2 -45.86 23.29 20.42
C VAL A 2 -44.47 23.88 20.60
N ILE A 3 -43.46 23.24 20.02
CA ILE A 3 -42.08 23.72 20.09
C ILE A 3 -41.96 24.99 19.23
N PRO A 4 -41.41 26.11 19.75
CA PRO A 4 -41.12 27.31 18.99
C PRO A 4 -40.19 27.00 17.80
N TRP A 5 -40.43 27.64 16.66
CA TRP A 5 -39.68 27.38 15.42
C TRP A 5 -38.15 27.52 15.59
N GLY A 6 -37.69 28.46 16.43
CA GLY A 6 -36.27 28.64 16.74
C GLY A 6 -35.63 27.45 17.44
N GLU A 7 -36.29 26.89 18.46
CA GLU A 7 -35.84 25.67 19.16
C GLU A 7 -35.84 24.46 18.22
N PHE A 8 -36.81 24.38 17.31
CA PHE A 8 -36.83 23.33 16.30
C PHE A 8 -35.64 23.45 15.34
N THR A 9 -35.29 24.65 14.88
CA THR A 9 -34.13 24.85 14.00
C THR A 9 -32.78 24.56 14.69
N GLU A 10 -32.64 24.87 15.99
CA GLU A 10 -31.46 24.48 16.77
C GLU A 10 -31.41 22.97 17.03
N SER A 11 -32.55 22.35 17.35
CA SER A 11 -32.65 20.90 17.54
C SER A 11 -32.40 20.10 16.25
N VAL A 12 -32.49 20.71 15.07
CA VAL A 12 -32.19 20.07 13.78
C VAL A 12 -30.71 20.29 13.39
N SER A 13 -30.12 21.42 13.76
CA SER A 13 -28.70 21.71 13.50
C SER A 13 -27.74 21.00 14.46
N GLU A 14 -28.15 20.74 15.71
CA GLU A 14 -27.37 19.94 16.67
C GLU A 14 -27.09 18.50 16.18
N PRO A 15 -28.08 17.74 15.66
CA PRO A 15 -27.85 16.45 15.02
C PRO A 15 -26.98 16.54 13.77
N GLU A 16 -27.03 17.62 12.99
CA GLU A 16 -26.13 17.81 11.83
C GLU A 16 -24.67 18.04 12.25
N LEU A 17 -24.44 18.65 13.41
CA LEU A 17 -23.10 18.79 14.01
C LEU A 17 -22.60 17.48 14.64
N LEU A 18 -23.51 16.69 15.23
CA LEU A 18 -23.22 15.39 15.85
C LEU A 18 -23.14 14.24 14.82
N ALA A 19 -23.86 14.34 13.71
CA ALA A 19 -23.72 13.54 12.52
C ALA A 19 -22.39 13.93 11.88
N ARG A 20 -21.33 13.30 12.39
CA ARG A 20 -19.93 13.53 12.01
C ARG A 20 -19.82 13.85 10.52
N PRO A 21 -19.12 14.94 10.13
CA PRO A 21 -18.97 15.28 8.73
C PRO A 21 -18.40 14.09 7.97
N GLU A 22 -18.81 13.91 6.71
CA GLU A 22 -18.35 12.86 5.79
C GLU A 22 -16.81 12.79 5.65
N GLY A 23 -16.10 13.82 6.13
CA GLY A 23 -14.64 13.90 6.23
C GLY A 23 -14.01 13.41 7.54
N PHE A 24 -14.69 12.64 8.40
CA PHE A 24 -14.07 12.04 9.60
C PHE A 24 -13.00 11.00 9.19
N ASP A 25 -11.78 11.46 8.94
CA ASP A 25 -10.69 10.58 8.54
C ASP A 25 -9.99 10.00 9.76
N HIS A 26 -10.33 8.76 10.12
CA HIS A 26 -9.70 7.99 11.20
C HIS A 26 -8.18 7.82 11.06
N LEU A 27 -7.55 8.21 9.95
CA LEU A 27 -6.11 8.09 9.73
C LEU A 27 -5.27 8.78 10.81
N HIS A 28 -5.74 9.88 11.39
CA HIS A 28 -5.03 10.55 12.48
C HIS A 28 -4.84 9.64 13.71
N LEU A 29 -5.81 8.76 13.99
CA LEU A 29 -5.75 7.79 15.10
C LEU A 29 -4.67 6.72 14.89
N VAL A 30 -4.30 6.43 13.64
CA VAL A 30 -3.23 5.46 13.34
C VAL A 30 -1.90 5.94 13.91
N GLY A 31 -1.71 7.25 14.06
CA GLY A 31 -0.53 7.85 14.68
C GLY A 31 -0.33 7.49 16.16
N GLU A 32 -1.37 7.01 16.86
CA GLU A 32 -1.28 6.56 18.26
C GLU A 32 -0.47 5.26 18.38
N ASN A 33 -0.58 4.37 17.39
CA ASN A 33 0.11 3.09 17.38
C ASN A 33 1.52 3.15 16.80
N PHE A 34 2.01 4.35 16.45
CA PHE A 34 3.31 4.53 15.81
C PHE A 34 4.45 3.92 16.63
N ALA A 35 4.48 4.14 17.95
CA ALA A 35 5.53 3.61 18.82
C ALA A 35 5.57 2.07 18.79
N THR A 36 4.40 1.43 18.76
CA THR A 36 4.27 -0.03 18.64
C THR A 36 4.81 -0.53 17.31
N LEU A 37 4.42 0.10 16.20
CA LEU A 37 4.94 -0.23 14.86
C LEU A 37 6.47 -0.10 14.81
N ARG A 38 6.96 1.04 15.30
CA ARG A 38 8.38 1.42 15.27
C ARG A 38 9.28 0.44 16.01
N ARG A 39 8.77 -0.28 17.00
CA ARG A 39 9.53 -1.27 17.78
C ARG A 39 10.05 -2.43 16.93
N TYR A 40 9.32 -2.83 15.90
CA TYR A 40 9.67 -4.00 15.08
C TYR A 40 9.92 -3.66 13.61
N THR A 41 9.39 -2.53 13.11
CA THR A 41 9.55 -2.13 11.70
C THR A 41 11.01 -2.10 11.24
N PRO A 42 11.98 -1.54 11.97
CA PRO A 42 13.37 -1.50 11.50
C PRO A 42 13.95 -2.89 11.22
N ALA A 43 13.82 -3.81 12.17
CA ALA A 43 14.29 -5.19 12.03
C ALA A 43 13.56 -5.94 10.92
N LEU A 44 12.24 -5.73 10.80
CA LEU A 44 11.44 -6.30 9.72
C LEU A 44 11.95 -5.84 8.35
N LEU A 45 12.14 -4.54 8.17
CA LEU A 45 12.59 -3.98 6.90
C LEU A 45 14.03 -4.39 6.58
N GLU A 46 14.90 -4.59 7.57
CA GLU A 46 16.28 -5.03 7.36
C GLU A 46 16.34 -6.47 6.81
N VAL A 47 15.52 -7.38 7.35
CA VAL A 47 15.57 -8.81 7.02
C VAL A 47 14.93 -9.13 5.66
N LEU A 48 13.92 -8.36 5.24
CA LEU A 48 13.15 -8.69 4.04
C LEU A 48 13.86 -8.28 2.74
N GLU A 49 14.26 -9.24 1.91
CA GLU A 49 14.72 -8.96 0.54
C GLU A 49 13.52 -8.65 -0.38
N LEU A 50 13.10 -7.38 -0.41
CA LEU A 50 11.97 -6.87 -1.18
C LEU A 50 12.36 -6.58 -2.64
N ARG A 51 11.48 -6.95 -3.56
CA ARG A 51 11.52 -6.60 -4.99
C ARG A 51 10.16 -6.04 -5.41
N ALA A 52 10.15 -5.21 -6.44
CA ALA A 52 8.94 -4.51 -6.88
C ALA A 52 8.79 -4.52 -8.41
N ALA A 53 7.54 -4.63 -8.85
CA ALA A 53 7.14 -4.35 -10.21
C ALA A 53 7.32 -2.85 -10.52
N PRO A 54 7.39 -2.43 -11.79
CA PRO A 54 7.55 -1.03 -12.17
C PRO A 54 6.53 -0.09 -11.49
N ALA A 55 5.29 -0.53 -11.31
CA ALA A 55 4.21 0.25 -10.69
C ALA A 55 4.44 0.53 -9.19
N ALA A 56 5.17 -0.33 -8.47
CA ALA A 56 5.42 -0.20 -7.03
C ALA A 56 6.83 0.28 -6.67
N GLN A 57 7.63 0.70 -7.65
CA GLN A 57 8.98 1.23 -7.43
C GLN A 57 9.00 2.43 -6.47
N GLY A 58 7.97 3.29 -6.53
CA GLY A 58 7.85 4.41 -5.58
C GLY A 58 7.71 3.98 -4.12
N VAL A 59 7.01 2.86 -3.86
CA VAL A 59 6.87 2.29 -2.52
C VAL A 59 8.19 1.65 -2.08
N LEU A 60 8.86 0.91 -2.97
CA LEU A 60 10.16 0.31 -2.67
C LEU A 60 11.22 1.38 -2.36
N ALA A 61 11.25 2.46 -3.12
CA ALA A 61 12.14 3.59 -2.87
C ALA A 61 11.89 4.20 -1.47
N ALA A 62 10.64 4.40 -1.09
CA ALA A 62 10.30 4.88 0.25
C ALA A 62 10.78 3.93 1.36
N VAL A 63 10.65 2.62 1.15
CA VAL A 63 11.17 1.61 2.09
C VAL A 63 12.69 1.69 2.21
N GLN A 64 13.42 1.94 1.11
CA GLN A 64 14.87 2.15 1.16
C GLN A 64 15.22 3.41 1.95
N THR A 65 14.51 4.52 1.73
CA THR A 65 14.66 5.74 2.56
C THR A 65 14.43 5.42 4.04
N LEU A 66 13.43 4.61 4.39
CA LEU A 66 13.22 4.20 5.78
C LEU A 66 14.38 3.37 6.34
N ARG A 67 14.98 2.47 5.54
CA ARG A 67 16.14 1.68 5.96
C ARG A 67 17.35 2.57 6.24
N GLU A 68 17.64 3.50 5.35
CA GLU A 68 18.73 4.48 5.52
C GLU A 68 18.50 5.33 6.77
N MET A 69 17.29 5.88 6.94
CA MET A 69 16.91 6.62 8.15
C MET A 69 17.06 5.80 9.43
N ASN A 70 16.82 4.49 9.38
CA ASN A 70 16.98 3.59 10.53
C ASN A 70 18.46 3.34 10.85
N ALA A 71 19.28 3.09 9.83
CA ALA A 71 20.72 2.85 9.97
C ALA A 71 21.43 4.10 10.54
N ASP A 72 21.10 5.27 10.01
CA ASP A 72 21.71 6.55 10.38
C ASP A 72 21.06 7.21 11.60
N ASN A 73 20.02 6.59 12.17
CA ASN A 73 19.21 7.13 13.27
C ASN A 73 18.69 8.56 13.00
N LEU A 74 18.36 8.85 11.74
CA LEU A 74 17.88 10.18 11.33
C LEU A 74 16.56 10.48 12.01
N ARG A 75 16.43 11.72 12.54
CA ARG A 75 15.21 12.19 13.21
C ARG A 75 14.15 12.74 12.27
N LYS A 76 14.57 13.31 11.14
CA LYS A 76 13.71 13.93 10.12
C LYS A 76 13.77 13.11 8.84
N VAL A 77 12.69 13.14 8.07
CA VAL A 77 12.68 12.59 6.71
C VAL A 77 13.49 13.53 5.80
N PRO A 78 14.38 13.01 4.94
CA PRO A 78 15.10 13.82 3.96
C PRO A 78 14.14 14.59 3.03
N ALA A 79 14.56 15.77 2.57
CA ALA A 79 13.72 16.62 1.71
C ALA A 79 13.51 16.04 0.30
N ASP A 80 14.43 15.20 -0.14
CA ASP A 80 14.42 14.46 -1.41
C ASP A 80 13.75 13.08 -1.30
N ALA A 81 13.20 12.74 -0.13
CA ALA A 81 12.48 11.48 0.06
C ALA A 81 11.33 11.34 -0.96
N PRO A 82 11.10 10.13 -1.51
CA PRO A 82 10.08 9.94 -2.53
C PRO A 82 8.69 10.23 -1.94
N THR A 83 7.87 10.96 -2.68
CA THR A 83 6.50 11.32 -2.28
C THR A 83 5.44 10.87 -3.28
N ALA A 84 5.85 10.38 -4.46
CA ALA A 84 4.95 9.97 -5.53
C ALA A 84 4.03 8.80 -5.16
N PHE A 85 4.46 7.94 -4.22
CA PHE A 85 3.66 6.81 -3.73
C PHE A 85 2.53 7.24 -2.76
N ILE A 86 2.56 8.48 -2.26
CA ILE A 86 1.63 8.97 -1.24
C ILE A 86 0.27 9.24 -1.89
N LYS A 87 -0.73 8.42 -1.55
CA LYS A 87 -2.10 8.61 -2.03
C LYS A 87 -2.71 9.92 -1.50
N PRO A 88 -3.68 10.52 -2.22
CA PRO A 88 -4.30 11.80 -1.85
C PRO A 88 -4.77 11.87 -0.39
N ARG A 89 -5.33 10.76 0.12
CA ARG A 89 -5.82 10.65 1.50
C ARG A 89 -4.73 10.82 2.57
N TRP A 90 -3.48 10.44 2.27
CA TRP A 90 -2.35 10.59 3.20
C TRP A 90 -1.70 11.97 3.13
N LYS A 91 -1.81 12.69 2.00
CA LYS A 91 -1.10 13.95 1.76
C LYS A 91 -1.29 15.00 2.86
N PRO A 92 -2.50 15.25 3.39
CA PRO A 92 -2.71 16.24 4.45
C PRO A 92 -1.99 15.91 5.76
N LEU A 93 -1.68 14.63 6.01
CA LEU A 93 -1.01 14.17 7.23
C LEU A 93 0.50 14.05 7.05
N VAL A 94 0.95 13.68 5.85
CA VAL A 94 2.37 13.45 5.56
C VAL A 94 3.10 14.73 5.15
N ILE A 95 2.45 15.60 4.37
CA ILE A 95 3.06 16.82 3.84
C ILE A 95 2.57 18.00 4.67
N THR A 96 3.47 18.55 5.47
CA THR A 96 3.22 19.72 6.32
C THR A 96 3.98 20.94 5.80
N PRO A 97 3.61 22.17 6.21
CA PRO A 97 4.36 23.37 5.84
C PRO A 97 5.84 23.34 6.29
N GLU A 98 6.16 22.56 7.32
CA GLU A 98 7.50 22.42 7.91
C GLU A 98 8.32 21.30 7.25
N GLY A 99 7.72 20.56 6.31
CA GLY A 99 8.31 19.42 5.63
C GLY A 99 7.49 18.14 5.79
N LEU A 100 8.14 16.99 5.62
CA LEU A 100 7.49 15.69 5.75
C LEU A 100 7.37 15.28 7.21
N ASP A 101 6.14 15.01 7.66
CA ASP A 101 5.91 14.42 8.98
C ASP A 101 6.42 12.98 8.98
N ARG A 102 7.43 12.72 9.81
CA ARG A 102 8.08 11.41 9.89
C ARG A 102 7.11 10.28 10.26
N LYS A 103 6.26 10.52 11.26
CA LYS A 103 5.37 9.50 11.80
C LYS A 103 4.40 9.06 10.70
N PHE A 104 3.75 10.02 10.06
CA PHE A 104 2.80 9.71 9.00
C PHE A 104 3.48 9.21 7.72
N TYR A 105 4.69 9.69 7.39
CA TYR A 105 5.46 9.16 6.27
C TYR A 105 5.79 7.67 6.46
N GLU A 106 6.30 7.29 7.63
CA GLU A 106 6.60 5.88 7.96
C GLU A 106 5.34 5.02 7.93
N ILE A 107 4.25 5.45 8.56
CA ILE A 107 2.98 4.70 8.57
C ILE A 107 2.41 4.56 7.14
N CYS A 108 2.49 5.62 6.33
CA CYS A 108 2.04 5.62 4.94
C CYS A 108 2.85 4.60 4.13
N ALA A 109 4.18 4.64 4.20
CA ALA A 109 5.05 3.72 3.50
C ALA A 109 4.78 2.26 3.89
N LEU A 110 4.58 1.97 5.19
CA LEU A 110 4.24 0.62 5.66
C LEU A 110 2.85 0.17 5.21
N SER A 111 1.88 1.08 5.18
CA SER A 111 0.52 0.78 4.71
C SER A 111 0.51 0.47 3.21
N GLU A 112 1.25 1.24 2.42
CA GLU A 112 1.39 1.00 0.98
C GLU A 112 2.23 -0.23 0.68
N LEU A 113 3.28 -0.52 1.46
CA LEU A 113 4.03 -1.78 1.39
C LEU A 113 3.11 -2.99 1.64
N LYS A 114 2.28 -2.94 2.69
CA LYS A 114 1.29 -4.00 2.97
C LYS A 114 0.33 -4.20 1.81
N ASN A 115 -0.13 -3.11 1.19
CA ASN A 115 -1.02 -3.19 0.03
C ASN A 115 -0.34 -3.79 -1.19
N ALA A 116 0.90 -3.38 -1.48
CA ALA A 116 1.69 -3.87 -2.60
C ALA A 116 2.09 -5.35 -2.45
N LEU A 117 2.38 -5.80 -1.23
CA LEU A 117 2.57 -7.23 -0.93
C LEU A 117 1.28 -8.04 -1.17
N ARG A 118 0.13 -7.45 -0.86
CA ARG A 118 -1.17 -8.10 -1.05
C ARG A 118 -1.60 -8.16 -2.52
N SER A 119 -1.27 -7.14 -3.33
CA SER A 119 -1.56 -7.15 -4.76
C SER A 119 -0.56 -7.98 -5.58
N GLY A 120 0.62 -8.25 -5.02
CA GLY A 120 1.73 -8.92 -5.72
C GLY A 120 2.65 -7.95 -6.47
N ASP A 121 2.41 -6.64 -6.39
CA ASP A 121 3.29 -5.63 -6.99
C ASP A 121 4.66 -5.55 -6.27
N ILE A 122 4.71 -6.02 -5.02
CA ILE A 122 5.94 -6.25 -4.26
C ILE A 122 5.97 -7.71 -3.81
N TRP A 123 7.14 -8.33 -3.91
CA TRP A 123 7.39 -9.69 -3.43
C TRP A 123 8.65 -9.76 -2.59
N VAL A 124 8.73 -10.83 -1.79
CA VAL A 124 9.87 -11.12 -0.93
C VAL A 124 10.59 -12.33 -1.50
N LYS A 125 11.87 -12.18 -1.81
CA LYS A 125 12.70 -13.29 -2.30
C LYS A 125 12.71 -14.45 -1.30
N GLY A 126 12.47 -15.67 -1.79
CA GLY A 126 12.40 -16.88 -0.96
C GLY A 126 11.05 -17.07 -0.25
N SER A 127 10.12 -16.13 -0.35
CA SER A 127 8.77 -16.30 0.21
C SER A 127 7.94 -17.26 -0.63
N ARG A 128 7.18 -18.12 0.04
CA ARG A 128 6.15 -18.97 -0.60
C ARG A 128 4.83 -18.23 -0.77
N GLN A 129 4.50 -17.34 0.17
CA GLN A 129 3.23 -16.60 0.18
C GLN A 129 3.30 -15.30 -0.62
N PHE A 130 4.44 -14.60 -0.59
CA PHE A 130 4.67 -13.33 -1.28
C PHE A 130 5.75 -13.53 -2.34
N ARG A 131 5.51 -14.46 -3.27
CA ARG A 131 6.40 -14.75 -4.40
C ARG A 131 6.11 -13.82 -5.57
N ASP A 132 7.10 -13.64 -6.44
CA ASP A 132 6.92 -13.04 -7.76
C ASP A 132 5.73 -13.68 -8.49
N PHE A 133 4.92 -12.85 -9.14
CA PHE A 133 3.79 -13.33 -9.93
C PHE A 133 4.28 -14.15 -11.13
N ASP A 134 5.38 -13.73 -11.75
CA ASP A 134 5.94 -14.39 -12.93
C ASP A 134 6.44 -15.81 -12.63
N ASP A 135 6.79 -16.10 -11.37
CA ASP A 135 7.18 -17.46 -10.94
C ASP A 135 6.00 -18.46 -10.97
N TYR A 136 4.75 -17.98 -11.03
CA TYR A 136 3.58 -18.85 -11.24
C TYR A 136 3.31 -19.12 -12.72
N LEU A 137 3.89 -18.33 -13.62
CA LEU A 137 3.69 -18.46 -15.05
C LEU A 137 4.66 -19.46 -15.66
N LEU A 138 4.23 -20.09 -16.75
CA LEU A 138 5.15 -20.87 -17.56
C LEU A 138 6.12 -19.89 -18.26
N ALA A 139 7.42 -20.09 -18.09
CA ALA A 139 8.44 -19.27 -18.75
C ALA A 139 8.17 -19.17 -20.26
N ALA A 140 8.29 -17.97 -20.83
CA ALA A 140 7.92 -17.68 -22.22
C ALA A 140 8.61 -18.62 -23.22
N GLU A 141 9.88 -18.95 -22.99
CA GLU A 141 10.62 -19.90 -23.84
C GLU A 141 10.06 -21.32 -23.77
N LYS A 142 9.71 -21.77 -22.56
CA LYS A 142 9.08 -23.08 -22.34
C LYS A 142 7.70 -23.12 -22.98
N PHE A 143 6.93 -22.03 -22.88
CA PHE A 143 5.64 -21.89 -23.58
C PHE A 143 5.82 -21.96 -25.09
N ALA A 144 6.79 -21.22 -25.65
CA ALA A 144 7.07 -21.22 -27.08
C ALA A 144 7.51 -22.60 -27.60
N ALA A 145 8.29 -23.35 -26.80
CA ALA A 145 8.67 -24.72 -27.11
C ALA A 145 7.44 -25.65 -27.14
N LEU A 146 6.63 -25.66 -26.07
CA LEU A 146 5.42 -26.50 -26.00
C LEU A 146 4.41 -26.16 -27.10
N LYS A 147 4.28 -24.88 -27.47
CA LYS A 147 3.41 -24.43 -28.56
C LYS A 147 3.89 -24.94 -29.92
N ARG A 148 5.21 -24.91 -30.19
CA ARG A 148 5.80 -25.47 -31.42
C ARG A 148 5.59 -26.97 -31.52
N GLU A 149 5.68 -27.67 -30.39
CA GLU A 149 5.55 -29.13 -30.31
C GLU A 149 4.09 -29.62 -30.22
N GLN A 150 3.11 -28.70 -30.23
CA GLN A 150 1.68 -29.00 -30.00
C GLN A 150 1.43 -29.81 -28.70
N ALA A 151 2.33 -29.69 -27.72
CA ALA A 151 2.31 -30.46 -26.47
C ALA A 151 1.85 -29.63 -25.28
N LEU A 152 1.10 -28.54 -25.53
CA LEU A 152 0.53 -27.73 -24.46
C LEU A 152 -0.46 -28.60 -23.67
N PRO A 153 -0.31 -28.70 -22.33
CA PRO A 153 -1.19 -29.51 -21.47
C PRO A 153 -2.53 -28.78 -21.28
N LEU A 154 -3.27 -28.62 -22.37
CA LEU A 154 -4.61 -28.07 -22.38
C LEU A 154 -5.59 -29.23 -22.26
N ALA A 155 -6.52 -29.14 -21.30
CA ALA A 155 -7.56 -30.16 -21.10
C ALA A 155 -8.64 -30.15 -22.19
N ILE A 156 -8.55 -29.22 -23.15
CA ILE A 156 -9.47 -29.07 -24.28
C ILE A 156 -8.75 -29.43 -25.57
N ASN A 157 -9.50 -29.99 -26.52
CA ASN A 157 -8.98 -30.21 -27.86
C ASN A 157 -8.74 -28.84 -28.53
N PRO A 158 -7.49 -28.48 -28.87
CA PRO A 158 -7.18 -27.20 -29.50
C PRO A 158 -7.58 -27.15 -30.97
N ASN A 159 -8.05 -28.27 -31.55
CA ASN A 159 -8.42 -28.38 -32.96
C ASN A 159 -9.86 -27.90 -33.18
N SER A 160 -10.03 -26.75 -33.84
CA SER A 160 -11.34 -26.11 -34.06
C SER A 160 -12.34 -27.02 -34.76
N ASP A 161 -11.86 -27.83 -35.70
CA ASP A 161 -12.68 -28.66 -36.58
C ASP A 161 -13.23 -29.91 -35.88
N GLN A 162 -12.66 -30.28 -34.72
CA GLN A 162 -13.14 -31.38 -33.86
C GLN A 162 -13.93 -30.87 -32.65
N TYR A 163 -13.99 -29.56 -32.45
CA TYR A 163 -14.66 -28.93 -31.31
C TYR A 163 -16.11 -28.49 -31.64
N LEU A 164 -16.46 -28.38 -32.92
CA LEU A 164 -17.83 -28.16 -33.41
C LEU A 164 -18.49 -29.48 -33.81
#